data_AF-A0A835RF83-F1
#
_entry.id   AF-A0A835RF83-F1
#
_cell.length_a   1.000
_cell.length_b   1.000
_cell.length_c   1.000
_cell.angle_alpha   90.00
_cell.angle_beta   90.00
_cell.angle_gamma   90.00
#
_symmetry.space_group_name_H-M   'P 1'
#
loop_
_entity.id
_entity.type
_entity.pdbx_description
1 polymer ?
#
loop_
_entity_poly.entity_id
_entity_poly.type
_entity_poly.pdbx_seq_one_letter_code
_entity_poly.pdbx_strand_id
1 'polypeptide(L)'
;MAACFSFSSAPAKSPLLPLPLSSFKGNLDSLRVRVSFWFAKVPVHLFSSPAKPLIRCRAASVTTVGASPSTSPVRFRLSNLGPQPGSRKRSKRKGRGIAAGQGNSCGFGMRGQKSRSGPGVRKGFEGGQMPLYRRIPKLRGIAGGMRAGLPKFVPVNLKDIEAAGFQEGDVVSLESLKRKGCHQPIRQRKKATIEDSSRG
;
A
#
# COMPACT_ATOMS: atom_id res chain seq x y z
N MET A 1 66.33 46.98 -20.26
CA MET A 1 65.75 48.34 -20.28
C MET A 1 64.25 48.22 -20.20
N ALA A 2 63.65 49.05 -19.35
CA ALA A 2 62.29 48.95 -18.86
C ALA A 2 61.23 49.34 -19.90
N ALA A 3 60.06 48.72 -19.81
CA ALA A 3 58.80 49.30 -20.25
C ALA A 3 57.78 49.11 -19.11
N CYS A 4 57.45 50.23 -18.47
CA CYS A 4 56.43 50.33 -17.43
C CYS A 4 55.06 50.44 -18.10
N PHE A 5 54.12 49.59 -17.73
CA PHE A 5 52.69 49.87 -17.89
C PHE A 5 51.96 49.60 -16.58
N SER A 6 51.49 50.69 -16.00
CA SER A 6 50.71 50.80 -14.79
C SER A 6 49.29 50.29 -15.06
N PHE A 7 48.82 49.31 -14.30
CA PHE A 7 47.39 49.04 -14.16
C PHE A 7 47.04 49.00 -12.67
N SER A 8 46.30 50.02 -12.26
CA SER A 8 45.59 50.10 -10.99
C SER A 8 44.47 49.05 -11.00
N SER A 9 44.50 48.09 -10.08
CA SER A 9 43.37 47.22 -9.80
C SER A 9 43.07 47.23 -8.31
N ALA A 10 42.08 48.03 -7.92
CA ALA A 10 41.50 47.98 -6.57
C ALA A 10 40.89 46.59 -6.30
N PRO A 11 40.96 46.07 -5.05
CA PRO A 11 40.35 44.79 -4.74
C PRO A 11 38.82 44.89 -4.76
N ALA A 12 38.19 44.10 -5.64
CA ALA A 12 36.75 43.96 -5.68
C ALA A 12 36.23 43.35 -4.37
N LYS A 13 35.31 44.06 -3.71
CA LYS A 13 34.57 43.58 -2.54
C LYS A 13 33.72 42.36 -2.93
N SER A 14 33.93 41.24 -2.26
CA SER A 14 33.10 40.03 -2.37
C SER A 14 31.63 40.34 -2.04
N PRO A 15 30.66 39.89 -2.84
CA PRO A 15 29.24 40.05 -2.50
C PRO A 15 28.88 39.12 -1.34
N LEU A 16 28.41 39.72 -0.24
CA LEU A 16 27.83 39.01 0.90
C LEU A 16 26.52 38.36 0.47
N LEU A 17 26.42 37.04 0.67
CA LEU A 17 25.19 36.27 0.45
C LEU A 17 24.12 36.71 1.49
N PRO A 18 22.84 36.90 1.09
CA PRO A 18 21.79 37.19 2.05
C PRO A 18 21.43 35.93 2.84
N LEU A 19 21.62 35.98 4.16
CA LEU A 19 21.14 34.99 5.11
C LEU A 19 19.60 34.97 5.12
N PRO A 20 18.95 33.80 5.27
CA PRO A 20 17.49 33.73 5.35
C PRO A 20 16.99 34.34 6.67
N LEU A 21 16.12 35.34 6.54
CA LEU A 21 15.40 36.02 7.62
C LEU A 21 14.48 35.00 8.34
N SER A 22 14.89 34.49 9.50
CA SER A 22 14.02 33.69 10.37
C SER A 22 13.20 34.61 11.28
N SER A 23 11.87 34.45 11.29
CA SER A 23 10.96 35.13 12.21
C SER A 23 10.97 34.49 13.61
N PHE A 24 12.14 34.41 14.27
CA PHE A 24 12.23 33.95 15.65
C PHE A 24 12.32 35.15 16.59
N LYS A 25 11.30 35.35 17.40
CA LYS A 25 11.13 36.50 18.30
C LYS A 25 11.35 36.05 19.75
N GLY A 26 12.58 35.63 20.05
CA GLY A 26 13.00 35.14 21.37
C GLY A 26 14.49 35.44 21.62
N ASN A 27 14.89 35.52 22.89
CA ASN A 27 16.26 35.85 23.29
C ASN A 27 17.20 34.63 23.16
N LEU A 28 18.32 34.79 22.45
CA LEU A 28 19.22 33.70 22.04
C LEU A 28 20.09 33.15 23.19
N ASP A 29 20.28 33.91 24.27
CA ASP A 29 21.15 33.51 25.39
C ASP A 29 20.60 32.35 26.25
N SER A 30 19.33 31.97 26.05
CA SER A 30 18.71 30.82 26.75
C SER A 30 18.58 29.55 25.90
N LEU A 31 19.04 29.57 24.64
CA LEU A 31 19.00 28.39 23.77
C LEU A 31 20.14 27.42 24.13
N ARG A 32 19.91 26.59 25.16
CA ARG A 32 20.71 25.38 25.34
C ARG A 32 20.49 24.46 24.14
N VAL A 33 21.49 24.33 23.29
CA VAL A 33 21.54 23.30 22.24
C VAL A 33 21.55 21.93 22.92
N ARG A 34 20.37 21.34 23.12
CA ARG A 34 20.27 19.89 23.30
C ARG A 34 20.49 19.27 21.93
N VAL A 35 21.75 18.99 21.60
CA VAL A 35 22.10 17.97 20.60
C VAL A 35 21.55 16.64 21.10
N SER A 36 20.26 16.42 20.84
CA SER A 36 19.67 15.11 20.92
C SER A 36 20.13 14.40 19.66
N PHE A 37 21.30 13.77 19.74
CA PHE A 37 21.71 12.72 18.82
C PHE A 37 20.67 11.60 18.91
N TRP A 38 19.60 11.74 18.15
CA TRP A 38 18.71 10.64 17.85
C TRP A 38 19.32 9.89 16.68
N PHE A 39 20.44 9.22 16.94
CA PHE A 39 20.81 8.05 16.16
C PHE A 39 19.67 7.04 16.38
N ALA A 40 18.73 7.00 15.45
CA ALA A 40 17.83 5.87 15.34
C ALA A 40 18.71 4.66 14.97
N LYS A 41 19.11 3.89 15.99
CA LYS A 41 19.55 2.50 15.80
C LYS A 41 18.41 1.79 15.05
N VAL A 42 18.65 1.45 13.79
CA VAL A 42 17.78 0.55 13.05
C VAL A 42 17.94 -0.83 13.67
N PRO A 43 16.91 -1.45 14.28
CA PRO A 43 17.01 -2.84 14.68
C PRO A 43 16.92 -3.71 13.43
N VAL A 44 18.06 -4.26 12.99
CA VAL A 44 18.08 -5.44 12.14
C VAL A 44 17.56 -6.61 12.97
N HIS A 45 16.29 -6.95 12.78
CA HIS A 45 15.72 -8.18 13.33
C HIS A 45 16.27 -9.38 12.54
N LEU A 46 17.38 -9.95 13.00
CA LEU A 46 17.71 -11.34 12.67
C LEU A 46 16.61 -12.22 13.29
N PHE A 47 15.90 -12.95 12.44
CA PHE A 47 15.00 -14.02 12.85
C PHE A 47 15.83 -15.17 13.44
N SER A 48 16.00 -15.14 14.76
CA SER A 48 16.41 -16.32 15.53
C SER A 48 15.14 -17.01 16.00
N SER A 49 14.85 -18.18 15.43
CA SER A 49 13.74 -19.05 15.83
C SER A 49 13.97 -19.54 17.26
N PRO A 50 13.08 -19.27 18.25
CA PRO A 50 13.25 -19.84 19.57
C PRO A 50 12.95 -21.35 19.55
N ALA A 51 13.90 -22.14 20.06
CA ALA A 51 13.70 -23.56 20.34
C ALA A 51 12.49 -23.74 21.28
N LYS A 52 11.61 -24.67 20.93
CA LYS A 52 10.36 -24.94 21.66
C LYS A 52 10.68 -25.55 23.03
N PRO A 53 10.09 -25.07 24.14
CA PRO A 53 10.23 -25.74 25.44
C PRO A 53 9.43 -27.05 25.42
N LEU A 54 10.12 -28.15 25.69
CA LEU A 54 9.50 -29.47 25.86
C LEU A 54 8.89 -29.52 27.26
N ILE A 55 7.58 -29.23 27.34
CA ILE A 55 6.82 -29.34 28.60
C ILE A 55 6.59 -30.83 28.86
N ARG A 56 7.29 -31.37 29.86
CA ARG A 56 7.04 -32.70 30.42
C ARG A 56 5.84 -32.61 31.36
N CYS A 57 4.69 -33.06 30.91
CA CYS A 57 3.49 -33.18 31.75
C CYS A 57 3.66 -34.35 32.72
N ARG A 58 3.76 -34.03 34.02
CA ARG A 58 3.64 -34.99 35.12
C ARG A 58 2.17 -35.38 35.24
N ALA A 59 1.86 -36.67 35.12
CA ALA A 59 0.52 -37.20 35.30
C ALA A 59 0.07 -36.98 36.75
N ALA A 60 -0.95 -36.16 36.94
CA ALA A 60 -1.79 -36.14 38.13
C ALA A 60 -3.22 -36.45 37.67
N SER A 61 -3.73 -37.59 38.14
CA SER A 61 -5.07 -38.08 37.90
C SER A 61 -6.10 -37.15 38.52
N VAL A 62 -6.74 -36.32 37.69
CA VAL A 62 -8.01 -35.67 38.03
C VAL A 62 -9.09 -36.34 37.21
N THR A 63 -9.97 -37.05 37.90
CA THR A 63 -11.25 -37.54 37.39
C THR A 63 -12.10 -36.35 36.93
N THR A 64 -12.02 -36.02 35.65
CA THR A 64 -13.12 -35.35 34.96
C THR A 64 -13.98 -36.42 34.29
N VAL A 65 -15.28 -36.35 34.55
CA VAL A 65 -16.29 -37.17 33.89
C VAL A 65 -16.15 -36.94 32.38
N GLY A 66 -15.68 -37.97 31.68
CA GLY A 66 -15.40 -37.92 30.25
C GLY A 66 -16.70 -37.89 29.46
N ALA A 67 -17.05 -36.74 28.90
CA ALA A 67 -17.92 -36.68 27.75
C ALA A 67 -17.14 -37.16 26.52
N SER A 68 -17.23 -38.45 26.24
CA SER A 68 -16.73 -39.08 25.01
C SER A 68 -17.36 -38.39 23.79
N PRO A 69 -16.59 -37.89 22.81
CA PRO A 69 -17.16 -37.48 21.54
C PRO A 69 -17.59 -38.75 20.80
N SER A 70 -18.86 -39.14 20.99
CA SER A 70 -19.52 -40.15 20.18
C SER A 70 -19.45 -39.70 18.72
N THR A 71 -18.45 -40.18 18.00
CA THR A 71 -18.21 -39.87 16.59
C THR A 71 -19.19 -40.69 15.77
N SER A 72 -20.47 -40.32 15.81
CA SER A 72 -21.42 -40.72 14.77
C SER A 72 -21.12 -39.89 13.53
N PRO A 73 -21.17 -40.45 12.31
CA PRO A 73 -20.97 -39.67 11.10
C PRO A 73 -22.08 -38.62 11.00
N VAL A 74 -21.77 -37.38 11.37
CA VAL A 74 -22.71 -36.26 11.29
C VAL A 74 -23.02 -36.02 9.81
N ARG A 75 -24.18 -36.52 9.36
CA ARG A 75 -24.68 -36.31 7.99
C ARG A 75 -24.94 -34.82 7.75
N PHE A 76 -24.43 -34.29 6.64
CA PHE A 76 -24.74 -32.93 6.23
C PHE A 76 -26.25 -32.78 5.98
N ARG A 77 -26.87 -31.87 6.74
CA ARG A 77 -28.25 -31.41 6.60
C ARG A 77 -28.23 -29.90 6.66
N LEU A 78 -29.27 -29.24 6.14
CA LEU A 78 -29.37 -27.77 6.15
C LEU A 78 -29.24 -27.17 7.56
N SER A 79 -29.64 -27.90 8.61
CA SER A 79 -29.52 -27.49 10.01
C SER A 79 -28.09 -27.47 10.55
N ASN A 80 -27.17 -28.23 9.95
CA ASN A 80 -25.83 -28.49 10.48
C ASN A 80 -24.73 -27.84 9.62
N LEU A 81 -25.10 -27.05 8.62
CA LEU A 81 -24.17 -26.28 7.81
C LEU A 81 -23.90 -24.93 8.49
N GLY A 82 -22.63 -24.57 8.60
CA GLY A 82 -22.20 -23.27 9.10
C GLY A 82 -21.01 -22.77 8.29
N PRO A 83 -20.80 -21.45 8.19
CA PRO A 83 -19.60 -20.92 7.57
C PRO A 83 -18.37 -21.26 8.41
N GLN A 84 -17.21 -21.38 7.77
CA GLN A 84 -15.93 -21.55 8.46
C GLN A 84 -15.69 -20.37 9.42
N PRO A 85 -15.17 -20.60 10.64
CA PRO A 85 -14.90 -19.52 11.59
C PRO A 85 -13.99 -18.46 10.95
N GLY A 86 -14.38 -17.19 11.08
CA GLY A 86 -13.65 -16.05 10.49
C GLY A 86 -14.04 -15.70 9.05
N SER A 87 -14.78 -16.56 8.33
CA SER A 87 -15.28 -16.26 6.99
C SER A 87 -16.22 -15.04 6.96
N ARG A 88 -17.13 -14.94 7.94
CA ARG A 88 -18.07 -13.82 8.08
C ARG A 88 -17.89 -13.11 9.42
N LYS A 89 -17.52 -11.83 9.37
CA LYS A 89 -17.41 -10.96 10.56
C LYS A 89 -18.67 -10.12 10.71
N ARG A 90 -19.24 -10.06 11.92
CA ARG A 90 -20.40 -9.19 12.22
C ARG A 90 -19.98 -7.71 12.12
N SER A 91 -20.80 -6.89 11.45
CA SER A 91 -20.55 -5.45 11.31
C SER A 91 -20.83 -4.70 12.61
N LYS A 92 -20.08 -3.62 12.87
CA LYS A 92 -20.27 -2.75 14.03
C LYS A 92 -21.49 -1.84 13.79
N ARG A 93 -22.54 -1.99 14.60
CA ARG A 93 -23.71 -1.09 14.61
C ARG A 93 -23.39 0.12 15.50
N LYS A 94 -23.02 1.24 14.89
CA LYS A 94 -22.67 2.49 15.60
C LYS A 94 -23.92 3.12 16.26
N GLY A 95 -23.73 3.88 17.34
CA GLY A 95 -24.81 4.60 18.01
C GLY A 95 -25.74 3.71 18.84
N ARG A 96 -25.22 2.63 19.44
CA ARG A 96 -26.00 1.65 20.24
C ARG A 96 -25.39 1.45 21.63
N GLY A 97 -25.36 2.54 22.40
CA GLY A 97 -24.82 2.55 23.77
C GLY A 97 -23.28 2.50 23.83
N ILE A 98 -22.74 2.91 24.97
CA ILE A 98 -21.28 3.02 25.19
C ILE A 98 -20.64 1.62 25.27
N ALA A 99 -21.32 0.64 25.88
CA ALA A 99 -20.83 -0.73 26.04
C ALA A 99 -20.53 -1.43 24.70
N ALA A 100 -21.21 -1.07 23.62
CA ALA A 100 -20.94 -1.59 22.27
C ALA A 100 -19.69 -0.99 21.60
N GLY A 101 -19.03 -0.02 22.25
CA GLY A 101 -17.75 0.59 21.86
C GLY A 101 -17.84 1.84 20.99
N GLN A 102 -18.88 2.01 20.17
CA GLN A 102 -19.06 3.18 19.29
C GLN A 102 -20.41 3.87 19.54
N GLY A 103 -20.69 4.14 20.82
CA GLY A 103 -21.96 4.72 21.30
C GLY A 103 -22.09 6.20 21.00
N ASN A 104 -21.55 7.05 21.88
CA ASN A 104 -21.80 8.50 21.92
C ASN A 104 -21.46 9.22 20.59
N SER A 105 -20.18 9.43 20.30
CA SER A 105 -19.75 10.14 19.09
C SER A 105 -19.63 9.23 17.86
N CYS A 106 -20.00 7.96 17.95
CA CYS A 106 -19.84 6.96 16.88
C CYS A 106 -18.40 6.86 16.30
N GLY A 107 -17.40 7.32 17.06
CA GLY A 107 -16.00 7.37 16.65
C GLY A 107 -15.59 8.62 15.87
N PHE A 108 -16.48 9.62 15.72
CA PHE A 108 -16.19 10.86 15.00
C PHE A 108 -15.57 11.96 15.88
N GLY A 109 -15.58 11.79 17.20
CA GLY A 109 -15.04 12.77 18.14
C GLY A 109 -16.00 13.94 18.43
N MET A 110 -15.43 15.11 18.74
CA MET A 110 -16.19 16.32 19.06
C MET A 110 -16.72 17.01 17.77
N ARG A 111 -17.28 18.21 17.91
CA ARG A 111 -17.84 18.95 16.76
C ARG A 111 -16.73 19.42 15.83
N GLY A 112 -16.79 19.00 14.56
CA GLY A 112 -15.89 19.46 13.51
C GLY A 112 -16.45 19.13 12.12
N GLN A 113 -15.82 19.61 11.05
CA GLN A 113 -16.32 19.38 9.68
C GLN A 113 -16.47 17.87 9.37
N LYS A 114 -15.53 17.02 9.83
CA LYS A 114 -15.55 15.56 9.63
C LYS A 114 -16.64 14.82 10.42
N SER A 115 -17.23 15.46 11.43
CA SER A 115 -18.30 14.86 12.25
C SER A 115 -19.70 15.21 11.74
N ARG A 116 -19.82 16.10 10.73
CA ARG A 116 -21.10 16.50 10.16
C ARG A 116 -21.52 15.51 9.06
N SER A 117 -22.82 15.38 8.86
CA SER A 117 -23.38 14.64 7.74
C SER A 117 -23.12 15.37 6.42
N GLY A 118 -22.91 14.61 5.36
CA GLY A 118 -22.69 15.14 4.01
C GLY A 118 -21.34 14.74 3.41
N PRO A 119 -21.05 15.20 2.18
CA PRO A 119 -19.75 14.97 1.56
C PRO A 119 -18.66 15.69 2.36
N GLY A 120 -17.62 14.94 2.71
CA GLY A 120 -16.44 15.50 3.35
C GLY A 120 -15.59 16.33 2.38
N VAL A 121 -14.45 16.78 2.88
CA VAL A 121 -13.41 17.43 2.07
C VAL A 121 -12.93 16.48 0.96
N ARG A 122 -12.76 17.00 -0.26
CA ARG A 122 -12.23 16.23 -1.40
C ARG A 122 -10.86 15.63 -1.05
N LYS A 123 -10.68 14.34 -1.38
CA LYS A 123 -9.37 13.66 -1.22
C LYS A 123 -8.30 14.42 -2.01
N GLY A 124 -7.20 14.78 -1.33
CA GLY A 124 -6.12 15.59 -1.89
C GLY A 124 -6.25 17.10 -1.69
N PHE A 125 -7.26 17.59 -0.97
CA PHE A 125 -7.32 18.99 -0.53
C PHE A 125 -6.51 19.20 0.75
N GLU A 126 -5.66 20.23 0.76
CA GLU A 126 -4.70 20.53 1.84
C GLU A 126 -5.07 21.84 2.60
N GLY A 127 -6.36 22.17 2.73
CA GLY A 127 -6.79 23.30 3.57
C GLY A 127 -6.60 24.69 2.95
N GLY A 128 -6.58 24.79 1.62
CA GLY A 128 -6.32 26.04 0.89
C GLY A 128 -4.88 26.17 0.39
N GLN A 129 -3.96 25.37 0.93
CA GLN A 129 -2.64 25.21 0.32
C GLN A 129 -2.77 24.58 -1.07
N MET A 130 -1.95 25.02 -2.03
CA MET A 130 -1.94 24.47 -3.39
C MET A 130 -1.67 22.95 -3.32
N PRO A 131 -2.58 22.06 -3.73
CA PRO A 131 -2.42 20.62 -3.52
C PRO A 131 -1.20 20.00 -4.20
N LEU A 132 -0.67 18.90 -3.65
CA LEU A 132 0.47 18.17 -4.22
C LEU A 132 0.32 17.82 -5.71
N TYR A 133 -0.87 17.35 -6.11
CA TYR A 133 -1.13 16.99 -7.52
C TYR A 133 -1.13 18.18 -8.48
N ARG A 134 -1.13 19.42 -7.97
CA ARG A 134 -0.93 20.65 -8.74
C ARG A 134 0.51 21.17 -8.67
N ARG A 135 1.22 20.90 -7.58
CA ARG A 135 2.63 21.31 -7.42
C ARG A 135 3.56 20.52 -8.34
N ILE A 136 3.28 19.24 -8.52
CA ILE A 136 4.11 18.35 -9.36
C ILE A 136 3.70 18.50 -10.82
N PRO A 137 4.64 18.60 -11.77
CA PRO A 137 4.33 18.62 -13.19
C PRO A 137 3.66 17.31 -13.63
N LYS A 138 2.87 17.38 -14.71
CA LYS A 138 2.26 16.19 -15.31
C LYS A 138 3.35 15.26 -15.85
N LEU A 139 3.06 13.95 -15.88
CA LEU A 139 3.94 12.94 -16.47
C LEU A 139 4.26 13.27 -17.94
N ARG A 140 5.51 12.98 -18.34
CA ARG A 140 5.98 13.16 -19.72
C ARG A 140 5.10 12.36 -20.70
N GLY A 141 4.91 12.87 -21.90
CA GLY A 141 4.04 12.28 -22.94
C GLY A 141 2.56 12.56 -22.71
N ILE A 142 2.01 12.22 -21.53
CA ILE A 142 0.59 12.45 -21.20
C ILE A 142 0.25 13.94 -21.22
N ALA A 143 1.15 14.78 -20.69
CA ALA A 143 0.97 16.24 -20.66
C ALA A 143 0.77 16.84 -22.07
N GLY A 144 1.41 16.26 -23.09
CA GLY A 144 1.34 16.69 -24.49
C GLY A 144 0.33 15.91 -25.35
N GLY A 145 -0.50 15.05 -24.75
CA GLY A 145 -1.52 14.28 -25.48
C GLY A 145 -1.00 13.05 -26.22
N MET A 146 0.25 12.62 -26.00
CA MET A 146 0.77 11.39 -26.58
C MET A 146 0.06 10.17 -25.98
N ARG A 147 -0.33 9.21 -26.83
CA ARG A 147 -0.93 7.94 -26.39
C ARG A 147 0.04 7.17 -25.50
N ALA A 148 -0.47 6.61 -24.41
CA ALA A 148 0.30 5.71 -23.56
C ALA A 148 0.70 4.45 -24.34
N GLY A 149 1.93 3.97 -24.14
CA GLY A 149 2.40 2.73 -24.76
C GLY A 149 1.64 1.53 -24.20
N LEU A 150 0.96 0.79 -25.08
CA LEU A 150 0.37 -0.51 -24.72
C LEU A 150 1.35 -1.64 -25.09
N PRO A 151 1.38 -2.74 -24.32
CA PRO A 151 2.18 -3.90 -24.68
C PRO A 151 1.67 -4.50 -25.99
N LYS A 152 2.58 -4.62 -26.97
CA LYS A 152 2.27 -5.17 -28.31
C LYS A 152 2.35 -6.69 -28.35
N PHE A 153 3.09 -7.28 -27.42
CA PHE A 153 3.39 -8.69 -27.36
C PHE A 153 3.04 -9.25 -25.99
N VAL A 154 2.83 -10.56 -25.93
CA VAL A 154 2.69 -11.30 -24.69
C VAL A 154 4.10 -11.69 -24.23
N PRO A 155 4.61 -11.15 -23.12
CA PRO A 155 5.89 -11.60 -22.58
C PRO A 155 5.71 -12.99 -21.98
N VAL A 156 6.61 -13.92 -22.35
CA VAL A 156 6.71 -15.26 -21.79
C VAL A 156 8.16 -15.47 -21.37
N ASN A 157 8.38 -15.89 -20.12
CA ASN A 157 9.73 -16.12 -19.63
C ASN A 157 10.18 -17.55 -19.94
N LEU A 158 11.50 -17.75 -20.10
CA LEU A 158 12.06 -19.08 -20.38
C LEU A 158 11.81 -20.09 -19.25
N LYS A 159 11.82 -19.62 -17.99
CA LYS A 159 11.51 -20.43 -16.81
C LYS A 159 10.13 -21.09 -16.89
N ASP A 160 9.15 -20.38 -17.47
CA ASP A 160 7.79 -20.87 -17.61
C ASP A 160 7.68 -21.94 -18.70
N ILE A 161 8.58 -21.89 -19.70
CA ILE A 161 8.70 -22.90 -20.76
C ILE A 161 9.38 -24.15 -20.21
N GLU A 162 10.47 -24.01 -19.45
CA GLU A 162 11.13 -25.12 -18.77
C GLU A 162 10.18 -25.88 -17.83
N ALA A 163 9.43 -25.14 -17.00
CA ALA A 163 8.45 -25.72 -16.07
C ALA A 163 7.28 -26.43 -16.77
N ALA A 164 6.99 -26.08 -18.03
CA ALA A 164 5.91 -26.69 -18.80
C ALA A 164 6.27 -28.06 -19.39
N GLY A 165 7.54 -28.48 -19.30
CA GLY A 165 8.00 -29.77 -19.81
C GLY A 165 7.81 -29.89 -21.32
N PHE A 166 8.43 -29.00 -22.09
CA PHE A 166 8.61 -29.21 -23.54
C PHE A 166 9.74 -30.22 -23.76
N GLN A 167 9.50 -31.21 -24.63
CA GLN A 167 10.53 -32.15 -25.04
C GLN A 167 11.40 -31.54 -26.13
N GLU A 168 12.60 -32.07 -26.30
CA GLU A 168 13.49 -31.68 -27.38
C GLU A 168 12.80 -31.95 -28.73
N GLY A 169 12.64 -30.89 -29.54
CA GLY A 169 11.92 -30.94 -30.82
C GLY A 169 10.47 -30.42 -30.78
N ASP A 170 9.91 -30.12 -29.61
CA ASP A 170 8.58 -29.52 -29.51
C ASP A 170 8.55 -28.09 -30.06
N VAL A 171 7.52 -27.77 -30.86
CA VAL A 171 7.30 -26.42 -31.37
C VAL A 171 6.58 -25.55 -30.34
N VAL A 172 7.26 -24.50 -29.86
CA VAL A 172 6.69 -23.51 -28.93
C VAL A 172 5.89 -22.46 -29.70
N SER A 173 4.59 -22.72 -29.87
CA SER A 173 3.62 -21.80 -30.47
C SER A 173 2.68 -21.20 -29.41
N LEU A 174 1.96 -20.12 -29.75
CA LEU A 174 0.93 -19.55 -28.88
C LEU A 174 -0.17 -20.57 -28.53
N GLU A 175 -0.47 -21.51 -29.43
CA GLU A 175 -1.43 -22.58 -29.18
C GLU A 175 -0.88 -23.62 -28.22
N SER A 176 0.38 -24.04 -28.42
CA SER A 176 1.08 -24.99 -27.53
C SER A 176 1.15 -24.44 -26.09
N LEU A 177 1.46 -23.15 -25.94
CA LEU A 177 1.53 -22.47 -24.64
C LEU A 177 0.17 -22.35 -23.95
N LYS A 178 -0.92 -22.19 -24.70
CA LYS A 178 -2.29 -22.20 -24.16
C LYS A 178 -2.68 -23.59 -23.68
N ARG A 179 -2.40 -24.63 -24.48
CA ARG A 179 -2.71 -26.03 -24.14
C ARG A 179 -2.00 -26.46 -22.85
N LYS A 180 -0.74 -26.06 -22.67
CA LYS A 180 0.03 -26.35 -21.44
C LYS A 180 -0.29 -25.39 -20.27
N GLY A 181 -1.13 -24.38 -20.47
CA GLY A 181 -1.54 -23.43 -19.42
C GLY A 181 -0.52 -22.35 -19.06
N CYS A 182 0.60 -22.25 -19.79
CA CYS A 182 1.65 -21.24 -19.59
C CYS A 182 1.16 -19.83 -19.93
N HIS A 183 0.25 -19.71 -20.90
CA HIS A 183 -0.34 -18.45 -21.31
C HIS A 183 -1.85 -18.57 -21.42
N GLN A 184 -2.59 -17.81 -20.60
CA GLN A 184 -4.03 -17.65 -20.74
C GLN A 184 -4.35 -16.23 -21.22
N PRO A 185 -4.97 -16.07 -22.40
CA PRO A 185 -5.40 -14.75 -22.84
C PRO A 185 -6.52 -14.25 -21.92
N ILE A 186 -6.40 -13.00 -21.46
CA ILE A 186 -7.48 -12.33 -20.72
C ILE A 186 -8.65 -12.15 -21.69
N ARG A 187 -9.83 -12.71 -21.35
CA ARG A 187 -11.07 -12.49 -22.13
C ARG A 187 -11.34 -11.00 -22.25
N GLN A 188 -11.07 -10.40 -23.40
CA GLN A 188 -11.57 -9.07 -23.70
C GLN A 188 -13.09 -9.17 -23.85
N ARG A 189 -13.84 -8.43 -23.03
CA ARG A 189 -15.30 -8.33 -23.18
C ARG A 189 -15.56 -7.72 -24.56
N LYS A 190 -16.14 -8.50 -25.50
CA LYS A 190 -16.69 -7.95 -26.74
C LYS A 190 -17.73 -6.91 -26.34
N LYS A 191 -17.54 -5.64 -26.71
CA LYS A 191 -18.63 -4.66 -26.65
C LYS A 191 -19.70 -5.18 -27.61
N ALA A 192 -20.88 -5.52 -27.09
CA ALA A 192 -22.02 -5.83 -27.93
C ALA A 192 -22.41 -4.53 -28.66
N THR A 193 -22.14 -4.45 -29.96
CA THR A 193 -22.75 -3.44 -30.82
C THR A 193 -24.16 -3.94 -31.11
N ILE A 194 -25.17 -3.20 -30.66
CA ILE A 194 -26.57 -3.40 -31.05
C ILE A 194 -26.68 -2.79 -32.45
N GLU A 195 -26.72 -3.63 -33.48
CA GLU A 195 -27.09 -3.19 -34.82
C GLU A 195 -28.61 -3.15 -34.88
N ASP A 196 -29.18 -1.94 -34.73
CA ASP A 196 -30.60 -1.69 -34.94
C ASP A 196 -30.90 -1.84 -36.44
N SER A 197 -31.36 -3.02 -36.84
CA SER A 197 -31.88 -3.29 -38.18
C SER A 197 -33.28 -2.72 -38.33
N SER A 198 -33.42 -1.40 -38.47
CA SER A 198 -34.66 -0.77 -38.92
C SER A 198 -34.66 -0.65 -40.45
N ARG A 199 -35.05 -1.74 -41.13
CA ARG A 199 -35.60 -1.70 -42.49
C ARG A 199 -36.67 -2.78 -42.62
N GLY A 200 -37.90 -2.32 -42.79
CA GLY A 200 -39.13 -3.09 -43.01
C GLY A 200 -40.28 -2.12 -43.05
#